data_AF-A0A2P2D3M3-F1
#
_entry.id   AF-A0A2P2D3M3-F1
#
_cell.length_a   1.000
_cell.length_b   1.000
_cell.length_c   1.000
_cell.angle_alpha   90.00
_cell.angle_beta   90.00
_cell.angle_gamma   90.00
#
_symmetry.space_group_name_H-M   'P 1'
#
loop_
_entity.id
_entity.type
_entity.pdbx_description
1 polymer ?
#
loop_
_entity_poly.entity_id
_entity_poly.type
_entity_poly.pdbx_seq_one_letter_code
_entity_poly.pdbx_strand_id
1 'polypeptide(L)'
;MAGPIIRTYKGGSIIYFEKDRSEDIYVLRQGRVVLTYTAIDSGYEVKEDVRLGEFFGVKSALGKYPREETAQVVGGATVLVFKLSDFETFVAEKTHLILKMMKVFSSQLRLVHKKLREILGQAEARNPAFELMNVAEVFYKNNNFEHAAYGFGKYLEHYPSGPYAGRATELQDLARKGTPYPINMPPLVYDAASTRAPMSQENLQNIMKPASEKTNMGAGTDNTITSLYNRAHTFLNVGKFEEAANIFKDLMVRTDFKYDSEKKLVDNALFQMGVCFLKLNNLDTASNTFSAYIKKHPSGESVKESLFHLAEIAEQQGDRQRAGMLFGKVALLPPERDSLSQKARQKAKELST
;
A
#
# COMPACT_ATOMS: atom_id res chain seq x y z
N MET A 1 0.06 -42.04 -6.55
CA MET A 1 -0.40 -40.83 -5.82
C MET A 1 -1.65 -40.32 -6.51
N ALA A 2 -2.72 -40.09 -5.76
CA ALA A 2 -3.94 -39.53 -6.34
C ALA A 2 -3.71 -38.03 -6.56
N GLY A 3 -3.71 -37.59 -7.82
CA GLY A 3 -3.69 -36.17 -8.15
C GLY A 3 -5.00 -35.49 -7.75
N PRO A 4 -5.13 -34.18 -8.00
CA PRO A 4 -6.37 -33.47 -7.71
C PRO A 4 -7.56 -34.08 -8.42
N ILE A 5 -8.70 -34.12 -7.72
CA ILE A 5 -9.96 -34.59 -8.28
C ILE A 5 -10.59 -33.44 -9.06
N ILE A 6 -10.85 -33.66 -10.35
CA ILE A 6 -11.55 -32.69 -11.18
C ILE A 6 -13.05 -32.79 -10.88
N ARG A 7 -13.68 -31.68 -10.49
CA ARG A 7 -15.14 -31.58 -10.34
C ARG A 7 -15.70 -30.49 -11.22
N THR A 8 -16.83 -30.77 -11.86
CA THR A 8 -17.58 -29.80 -12.67
C THR A 8 -18.90 -29.49 -11.99
N TYR A 9 -19.16 -28.20 -11.80
CA TYR A 9 -20.34 -27.66 -11.14
C TYR A 9 -21.18 -26.88 -12.15
N LYS A 10 -22.50 -27.00 -12.01
CA LYS A 10 -23.46 -26.22 -12.80
C LYS A 10 -23.63 -24.82 -12.21
N GLY A 11 -24.15 -23.88 -12.99
CA GLY A 11 -24.46 -22.53 -12.50
C GLY A 11 -25.38 -22.56 -11.28
N GLY A 12 -25.07 -21.72 -10.29
CA GLY A 12 -25.80 -21.63 -9.03
C GLY A 12 -25.39 -22.68 -7.98
N SER A 13 -24.56 -23.66 -8.34
CA SER A 13 -24.06 -24.66 -7.37
C SER A 13 -23.19 -24.01 -6.31
N ILE A 14 -23.33 -24.48 -5.07
CA ILE A 14 -22.50 -24.07 -3.94
C ILE A 14 -21.46 -25.16 -3.70
N ILE A 15 -20.18 -24.77 -3.64
CA ILE A 15 -19.06 -25.69 -3.44
C ILE A 15 -18.91 -26.02 -1.95
N TYR A 16 -19.04 -25.01 -1.10
CA TYR A 16 -19.14 -25.14 0.36
C TYR A 16 -19.82 -23.89 0.95
N PHE A 17 -20.41 -24.05 2.12
CA PHE A 17 -21.00 -22.95 2.90
C PHE A 17 -20.01 -22.40 3.92
N GLU A 18 -20.22 -21.15 4.30
CA GLU A 18 -19.61 -20.58 5.50
C GLU A 18 -19.90 -21.50 6.70
N LYS A 19 -18.92 -21.68 7.58
CA LYS A 19 -18.93 -22.55 8.77
C LYS A 19 -18.93 -24.05 8.49
N ASP A 20 -18.87 -24.49 7.24
CA ASP A 20 -18.64 -25.90 6.94
C ASP A 20 -17.28 -26.35 7.48
N ARG A 21 -17.21 -27.59 7.95
CA ARG A 21 -15.95 -28.25 8.33
C ARG A 21 -15.49 -29.12 7.17
N SER A 22 -14.52 -28.64 6.42
CA SER A 22 -13.87 -29.38 5.34
C SER A 22 -12.42 -28.94 5.21
N GLU A 23 -11.53 -29.89 4.98
CA GLU A 23 -10.10 -29.67 4.77
C GLU A 23 -9.73 -29.65 3.27
N ASP A 24 -10.73 -29.69 2.39
CA ASP A 24 -10.49 -29.69 0.95
C ASP A 24 -10.03 -28.30 0.47
N ILE A 25 -9.08 -28.29 -0.45
CA ILE A 25 -8.54 -27.08 -1.08
C ILE A 25 -8.94 -27.09 -2.55
N TYR A 26 -9.36 -25.94 -3.05
CA TYR A 26 -9.89 -25.85 -4.41
C TYR A 26 -9.04 -24.94 -5.28
N VAL A 27 -8.94 -25.26 -6.57
CA VAL A 27 -8.36 -24.38 -7.60
C VAL A 27 -9.36 -24.20 -8.72
N LEU A 28 -9.63 -22.96 -9.08
CA LEU A 28 -10.50 -22.67 -10.22
C LEU A 28 -9.76 -22.95 -11.53
N ARG A 29 -10.18 -23.96 -12.28
CA ARG A 29 -9.58 -24.30 -13.59
C ARG A 29 -10.29 -23.58 -14.75
N GLN A 30 -11.62 -23.46 -14.68
CA GLN A 30 -12.44 -22.83 -15.70
C GLN A 30 -13.76 -22.36 -15.10
N GLY A 31 -14.34 -21.28 -15.64
CA GLY A 31 -15.63 -20.76 -15.19
C GLY A 31 -15.49 -19.62 -14.19
N ARG A 32 -16.54 -19.39 -13.38
CA ARG A 32 -16.59 -18.31 -12.40
C ARG A 32 -17.07 -18.81 -11.04
N VAL A 33 -16.31 -18.51 -10.00
CA VAL A 33 -16.64 -18.78 -8.60
C VAL A 33 -16.57 -17.46 -7.84
N VAL A 34 -17.59 -17.20 -7.02
CA VAL A 34 -17.69 -16.02 -6.15
C VAL A 34 -17.69 -16.49 -4.71
N LEU A 35 -16.81 -15.92 -3.90
CA LEU A 35 -16.76 -16.09 -2.46
C LEU A 35 -17.60 -14.99 -1.81
N THR A 36 -18.50 -15.36 -0.91
CA THR A 36 -19.32 -14.40 -0.15
C THR A 36 -19.03 -14.56 1.34
N TYR A 37 -18.67 -13.47 2.01
CA TYR A 37 -18.43 -13.45 3.46
C TYR A 37 -18.86 -12.11 4.06
N THR A 38 -19.11 -12.09 5.37
CA THR A 38 -19.45 -10.87 6.09
C THR A 38 -18.20 -10.17 6.58
N ALA A 39 -17.99 -8.91 6.20
CA ALA A 39 -16.83 -8.16 6.66
C ALA A 39 -16.94 -7.80 8.15
N ILE A 40 -15.92 -8.14 8.94
CA ILE A 40 -15.93 -7.94 10.40
C ILE A 40 -15.97 -6.44 10.77
N ASP A 41 -15.39 -5.57 9.93
CA ASP A 41 -15.30 -4.13 10.18
C ASP A 41 -16.64 -3.39 9.98
N SER A 42 -17.41 -3.81 8.98
CA SER A 42 -18.57 -3.07 8.49
C SER A 42 -19.89 -3.83 8.58
N GLY A 43 -19.85 -5.15 8.77
CA GLY A 43 -21.02 -6.02 8.85
C GLY A 43 -21.73 -6.24 7.51
N TYR A 44 -21.24 -5.68 6.40
CA TYR A 44 -21.81 -5.90 5.08
C TYR A 44 -21.29 -7.20 4.44
N GLU A 45 -22.13 -7.82 3.61
CA GLU A 45 -21.71 -8.92 2.74
C GLU A 45 -20.75 -8.41 1.66
N VAL A 46 -19.59 -9.04 1.58
CA VAL A 46 -18.58 -8.82 0.55
C VAL A 46 -18.57 -10.00 -0.40
N LYS A 47 -18.54 -9.71 -1.70
CA LYS A 47 -18.43 -10.70 -2.77
C LYS A 47 -17.08 -10.55 -3.48
N GLU A 48 -16.30 -11.62 -3.48
CA GLU A 48 -14.97 -11.68 -4.07
C GLU A 48 -14.93 -12.70 -5.21
N ASP A 49 -14.49 -12.28 -6.40
CA ASP A 49 -14.34 -13.17 -7.56
C ASP A 49 -13.01 -13.96 -7.48
N VAL A 50 -13.08 -15.28 -7.61
CA VAL A 50 -11.89 -16.14 -7.67
C VAL A 50 -11.31 -16.13 -9.08
N ARG A 51 -10.01 -15.85 -9.23
CA ARG A 51 -9.35 -15.86 -10.54
C ARG A 51 -9.01 -17.27 -11.00
N LEU A 52 -8.86 -17.43 -12.32
CA LEU A 52 -8.41 -18.69 -12.91
C LEU A 52 -7.00 -19.05 -12.39
N GLY A 53 -6.84 -20.28 -11.93
CA GLY A 53 -5.61 -20.78 -11.29
C GLY A 53 -5.44 -20.34 -9.84
N GLU A 54 -6.35 -19.55 -9.28
CA GLU A 54 -6.30 -19.13 -7.87
C GLU A 54 -6.85 -20.22 -6.96
N PHE A 55 -6.21 -20.38 -5.81
CA PHE A 55 -6.65 -21.28 -4.77
C PHE A 55 -7.71 -20.61 -3.90
N PHE A 56 -8.72 -21.37 -3.46
CA PHE A 56 -9.72 -20.93 -2.49
C PHE A 56 -10.02 -22.03 -1.47
N GLY A 57 -10.52 -21.64 -0.29
CA GLY A 57 -10.68 -22.54 0.85
C GLY A 57 -9.37 -22.94 1.54
N VAL A 58 -8.24 -22.32 1.19
CA VAL A 58 -6.92 -22.67 1.74
C VAL A 58 -6.80 -22.33 3.22
N LYS A 59 -7.34 -21.18 3.63
CA LYS A 59 -7.14 -20.65 4.98
C LYS A 59 -7.73 -21.56 6.04
N SER A 60 -9.00 -21.94 5.86
CA SER A 60 -9.73 -22.86 6.74
C SER A 60 -9.14 -24.27 6.73
N ALA A 61 -8.66 -24.75 5.58
CA ALA A 61 -8.05 -26.07 5.45
C ALA A 61 -6.70 -26.16 6.19
N LEU A 62 -5.81 -25.19 5.99
CA LEU A 62 -4.50 -25.15 6.65
C LEU A 62 -4.61 -24.83 8.15
N GLY A 63 -5.51 -23.92 8.52
CA GLY A 63 -5.72 -23.52 9.91
C GLY A 63 -6.63 -24.45 10.71
N LYS A 64 -7.24 -25.45 10.07
CA LYS A 64 -8.18 -26.40 10.70
C LYS A 64 -9.32 -25.73 11.45
N TYR A 65 -9.90 -24.71 10.84
CA TYR A 65 -11.10 -24.02 11.35
C TYR A 65 -12.22 -24.03 10.28
N PRO A 66 -13.48 -23.77 10.67
CA PRO A 66 -14.60 -23.76 9.73
C PRO A 66 -14.41 -22.76 8.58
N ARG A 67 -15.09 -22.95 7.45
CA ARG A 67 -15.05 -22.00 6.32
C ARG A 67 -15.44 -20.59 6.76
N GLU A 68 -14.73 -19.56 6.28
CA GLU A 68 -15.04 -18.15 6.57
C GLU A 68 -15.96 -17.53 5.51
N GLU A 69 -16.15 -18.23 4.40
CA GLU A 69 -16.87 -17.77 3.23
C GLU A 69 -17.74 -18.87 2.62
N THR A 70 -18.77 -18.48 1.87
CA THR A 70 -19.55 -19.38 1.02
C THR A 70 -19.04 -19.27 -0.42
N ALA A 71 -18.72 -20.40 -1.05
CA ALA A 71 -18.24 -20.45 -2.42
C ALA A 71 -19.37 -20.85 -3.39
N GLN A 72 -19.77 -19.94 -4.28
CA GLN A 72 -20.84 -20.16 -5.25
C GLN A 72 -20.36 -20.07 -6.70
N VAL A 73 -20.83 -20.97 -7.55
CA VAL A 73 -20.54 -21.01 -8.98
C VAL A 73 -21.53 -20.16 -9.75
N VAL A 74 -21.03 -19.32 -10.67
CA VAL A 74 -21.86 -18.49 -11.55
C VAL A 74 -21.76 -19.04 -12.98
N GLY A 75 -22.90 -19.46 -13.55
CA GLY A 75 -23.01 -20.05 -14.89
C GLY A 75 -22.55 -21.51 -14.99
N GLY A 76 -21.31 -21.80 -14.62
CA GLY A 76 -20.72 -23.13 -14.57
C GLY A 76 -19.21 -23.06 -14.36
N ALA A 77 -18.64 -24.03 -13.64
CA ALA A 77 -17.21 -24.02 -13.34
C ALA A 77 -16.63 -25.44 -13.21
N THR A 78 -15.37 -25.56 -13.60
CA THR A 78 -14.55 -26.75 -13.35
C THR A 78 -13.48 -26.37 -12.34
N VAL A 79 -13.42 -27.13 -11.25
CA VAL A 79 -12.48 -26.91 -10.15
C VAL A 79 -11.68 -28.17 -9.89
N LEU A 80 -10.43 -27.98 -9.47
CA LEU A 80 -9.60 -29.04 -8.93
C LEU A 80 -9.80 -29.08 -7.43
N VAL A 81 -10.03 -30.26 -6.87
CA VAL A 81 -10.18 -30.49 -5.43
C VAL A 81 -8.97 -31.28 -4.94
N PHE A 82 -8.27 -30.72 -3.97
CA PHE A 82 -7.13 -31.32 -3.30
C PHE A 82 -7.52 -31.67 -1.86
N LYS A 83 -7.17 -32.87 -1.42
CA LYS A 83 -7.09 -33.14 0.02
C LYS A 83 -5.86 -32.44 0.58
N LEU A 84 -5.87 -32.15 1.89
CA LEU A 84 -4.76 -31.50 2.57
C LEU A 84 -3.41 -32.22 2.32
N SER A 85 -3.36 -33.54 2.44
CA SER A 85 -2.16 -34.34 2.20
C SER A 85 -1.62 -34.24 0.76
N ASP A 86 -2.53 -34.23 -0.22
CA ASP A 86 -2.18 -34.16 -1.64
C ASP A 86 -1.71 -32.75 -1.99
N PHE A 87 -2.33 -31.74 -1.37
CA PHE A 87 -1.91 -30.35 -1.48
C PHE A 87 -0.52 -30.12 -0.91
N GLU A 88 -0.23 -30.64 0.29
CA GLU A 88 1.09 -30.54 0.92
C GLU A 88 2.18 -31.15 0.02
N THR A 89 1.91 -32.34 -0.53
CA THR A 89 2.83 -33.00 -1.47
C THR A 89 3.03 -32.17 -2.74
N PHE A 90 1.94 -31.69 -3.35
CA PHE A 90 1.97 -30.87 -4.57
C PHE A 90 2.76 -29.57 -4.40
N VAL A 91 2.57 -28.91 -3.25
CA VAL A 91 3.23 -27.65 -2.93
C VAL A 91 4.71 -27.88 -2.56
N ALA A 92 5.03 -28.99 -1.90
CA ALA A 92 6.42 -29.40 -1.62
C ALA A 92 7.20 -29.69 -2.91
N GLU A 93 6.60 -30.35 -3.89
CA GLU A 93 7.21 -30.56 -5.22
C GLU A 93 7.42 -29.24 -5.98
N LYS A 94 6.52 -28.26 -5.77
CA LYS A 94 6.52 -26.97 -6.48
C LYS A 94 6.83 -25.81 -5.54
N THR A 95 8.04 -25.80 -4.98
CA THR A 95 8.52 -24.81 -3.99
C THR A 95 8.29 -23.33 -4.36
N HIS A 96 8.31 -22.97 -5.65
CA HIS A 96 7.98 -21.61 -6.10
C HIS A 96 6.54 -21.16 -5.72
N LEU A 97 5.59 -22.08 -5.55
CA LEU A 97 4.23 -21.81 -5.08
C LEU A 97 4.24 -21.45 -3.58
N ILE A 98 5.06 -22.12 -2.77
CA ILE A 98 5.23 -21.81 -1.34
C ILE A 98 5.64 -20.36 -1.15
N LEU A 99 6.64 -19.89 -1.90
CA LEU A 99 7.13 -18.51 -1.83
C LEU A 99 6.05 -17.50 -2.22
N LYS A 100 5.26 -17.78 -3.27
CA LYS A 100 4.14 -16.93 -3.67
C LYS A 100 3.06 -16.89 -2.59
N MET A 101 2.72 -18.04 -1.99
CA MET A 101 1.74 -18.12 -0.90
C MET A 101 2.22 -17.38 0.35
N MET A 102 3.47 -17.59 0.78
CA MET A 102 4.08 -16.86 1.90
C MET A 102 4.07 -15.35 1.66
N LYS A 103 4.38 -14.90 0.45
CA LYS A 103 4.33 -13.48 0.09
C LYS A 103 2.91 -12.93 0.20
N VAL A 104 1.91 -13.64 -0.32
CA VAL A 104 0.49 -13.25 -0.22
C VAL A 104 0.04 -13.19 1.24
N PHE A 105 0.32 -14.22 2.05
CA PHE A 105 -0.04 -14.21 3.47
C PHE A 105 0.68 -13.12 4.26
N SER A 106 1.96 -12.85 3.99
CA SER A 106 2.69 -11.74 4.62
C SER A 106 2.08 -10.38 4.28
N SER A 107 1.70 -10.17 3.00
CA SER A 107 1.01 -8.96 2.57
C SER A 107 -0.36 -8.82 3.25
N GLN A 108 -1.14 -9.90 3.35
CA GLN A 108 -2.43 -9.92 4.04
C GLN A 108 -2.27 -9.63 5.54
N LEU A 109 -1.29 -10.23 6.22
CA LEU A 109 -1.02 -9.98 7.63
C LEU A 109 -0.65 -8.51 7.87
N ARG A 110 0.17 -7.93 6.99
CA ARG A 110 0.52 -6.51 7.06
C ARG A 110 -0.69 -5.60 6.86
N LEU A 111 -1.60 -5.97 5.95
CA LEU A 111 -2.86 -5.26 5.74
C LEU A 111 -3.75 -5.33 6.99
N VAL A 112 -3.88 -6.50 7.61
CA VAL A 112 -4.59 -6.67 8.88
C VAL A 112 -3.96 -5.81 9.97
N HIS A 113 -2.63 -5.80 10.12
CA HIS A 113 -1.96 -4.91 11.08
C HIS A 113 -2.20 -3.42 10.78
N LYS A 114 -2.30 -3.03 9.51
CA LYS A 114 -2.62 -1.65 9.13
C LYS A 114 -4.05 -1.30 9.54
N LYS A 115 -5.02 -2.14 9.20
CA LYS A 115 -6.43 -1.99 9.60
C LYS A 115 -6.58 -1.95 11.12
N LEU A 116 -5.88 -2.83 11.84
CA LEU A 116 -5.90 -2.86 13.31
C LEU A 116 -5.42 -1.54 13.89
N ARG A 117 -4.33 -0.96 13.36
CA ARG A 117 -3.84 0.36 13.80
C ARG A 117 -4.82 1.49 13.50
N GLU A 118 -5.46 1.45 12.33
CA GLU A 118 -6.50 2.42 11.94
C GLU A 118 -7.71 2.35 12.88
N ILE A 119 -8.20 1.13 13.19
CA ILE A 119 -9.34 0.90 14.09
C ILE A 119 -9.02 1.33 15.53
N LEU A 120 -7.81 1.05 16.02
CA LEU A 120 -7.39 1.42 17.37
C LEU A 120 -7.12 2.92 17.55
N GLY A 121 -7.35 3.76 16.53
CA GLY A 121 -7.05 5.18 16.59
C GLY A 121 -5.55 5.48 16.78
N GLN A 122 -4.69 4.46 16.64
CA GLN A 122 -3.24 4.60 16.59
C GLN A 122 -2.83 5.02 15.16
N ALA A 123 -3.47 6.08 14.67
CA ALA A 123 -3.31 6.59 13.31
C ALA A 123 -1.86 7.01 13.01
N GLU A 124 -1.01 7.10 14.01
CA GLU A 124 0.43 7.16 13.83
C GLU A 124 1.06 6.24 14.86
N ALA A 125 1.79 5.22 14.40
CA ALA A 125 2.87 4.68 15.21
C ALA A 125 3.85 5.85 15.41
N ARG A 126 3.61 6.66 16.45
CA ARG A 126 4.48 7.79 16.77
C ARG A 126 5.88 7.24 16.96
N ASN A 127 6.82 7.87 16.27
CA ASN A 127 8.21 7.44 16.23
C ASN A 127 8.70 7.18 17.67
N PRO A 128 9.25 5.99 17.98
CA PRO A 128 9.78 5.68 19.31
C PRO A 128 10.75 6.74 19.85
N ALA A 129 11.52 7.39 18.97
CA ALA A 129 12.39 8.51 19.33
C ALA A 129 11.60 9.74 19.81
N PHE A 130 10.52 10.10 19.11
CA PHE A 130 9.64 11.22 19.51
C PHE A 130 8.93 10.92 20.83
N GLU A 131 8.42 9.71 21.01
CA GLU A 131 7.75 9.30 22.25
C GLU A 131 8.69 9.36 23.45
N LEU A 132 9.90 8.81 23.32
CA LEU A 132 10.89 8.84 24.38
C LEU A 132 11.29 10.28 24.75
N MET A 133 11.41 11.17 23.75
CA MET A 133 11.66 12.60 23.96
C MET A 133 10.48 13.30 24.65
N ASN A 134 9.25 13.04 24.19
CA ASN A 134 8.03 13.62 24.74
C ASN A 134 7.84 13.23 26.21
N VAL A 135 8.05 11.95 26.54
CA VAL A 135 7.97 11.45 27.92
C VAL A 135 8.99 12.14 28.81
N ALA A 136 10.25 12.27 28.36
CA ALA A 136 11.29 12.96 29.12
C ALA A 136 10.96 14.45 29.36
N GLU A 137 10.41 15.15 28.36
CA GLU A 137 9.96 16.54 28.52
C GLU A 137 8.75 16.69 29.46
N VAL A 138 7.81 15.75 29.46
CA VAL A 138 6.68 15.75 30.39
C VAL A 138 7.15 15.59 31.83
N PHE A 139 8.08 14.66 32.09
CA PHE A 139 8.71 14.54 33.41
C PHE A 139 9.40 15.83 33.83
N TYR A 140 10.08 16.50 32.89
CA TYR A 140 10.79 17.73 33.18
C TYR A 140 9.83 18.89 33.50
N LYS A 141 8.77 19.06 32.71
CA LYS A 141 7.71 20.07 32.95
C LYS A 141 7.01 19.88 34.30
N ASN A 142 6.95 18.64 34.78
CA ASN A 142 6.40 18.29 36.09
C ASN A 142 7.43 18.40 37.24
N ASN A 143 8.59 19.04 37.01
CA ASN A 143 9.70 19.19 37.97
C ASN A 143 10.32 17.87 38.47
N ASN A 144 10.10 16.76 37.76
CA ASN A 144 10.74 15.49 38.07
C ASN A 144 12.10 15.39 37.36
N PHE A 145 13.09 16.07 37.92
CA PHE A 145 14.42 16.26 37.31
C PHE A 145 15.20 14.95 37.12
N GLU A 146 15.12 14.03 38.07
CA GLU A 146 15.85 12.75 37.99
C GLU A 146 15.34 11.89 36.82
N HIS A 147 14.02 11.73 36.71
CA HIS A 147 13.41 10.92 35.64
C HIS A 147 13.55 11.60 34.27
N ALA A 148 13.51 12.93 34.23
CA ALA A 148 13.79 13.71 33.02
C ALA A 148 15.23 13.49 32.53
N ALA A 149 16.23 13.67 33.41
CA ALA A 149 17.64 13.48 33.06
C ALA A 149 17.95 12.03 32.62
N TYR A 150 17.30 11.05 33.24
CA TYR A 150 17.36 9.65 32.83
C TYR A 150 16.72 9.43 31.45
N GLY A 151 15.52 9.97 31.21
CA GLY A 151 14.80 9.86 29.94
C GLY A 151 15.58 10.48 28.77
N PHE A 152 16.14 11.68 28.93
CA PHE A 152 16.99 12.30 27.92
C PHE A 152 18.30 11.51 27.69
N GLY A 153 18.89 10.97 28.75
CA GLY A 153 20.08 10.12 28.63
C GLY A 153 19.82 8.86 27.82
N LYS A 154 18.69 8.19 28.08
CA LYS A 154 18.26 7.02 27.32
C LYS A 154 17.94 7.37 25.86
N TYR A 155 17.37 8.54 25.62
CA TYR A 155 17.18 9.03 24.25
C TYR A 155 18.53 9.17 23.53
N LEU A 156 19.53 9.79 24.14
CA LEU A 156 20.86 10.00 23.54
C LEU A 156 21.65 8.69 23.33
N GLU A 157 21.44 7.69 24.20
CA GLU A 157 22.02 6.35 24.06
C GLU A 157 21.48 5.61 22.82
N HIS A 158 20.17 5.67 22.60
CA HIS A 158 19.52 4.95 21.50
C HIS A 158 19.47 5.75 20.18
N TYR A 159 19.47 7.08 20.26
CA TYR A 159 19.32 7.99 19.11
C TYR A 159 20.39 9.11 19.13
N PRO A 160 21.70 8.78 19.11
CA PRO A 160 22.77 9.77 19.23
C PRO A 160 22.82 10.78 18.07
N SER A 161 22.34 10.39 16.89
CA SER A 161 22.19 11.27 15.71
C SER A 161 20.72 11.53 15.37
N GLY A 162 19.82 11.40 16.35
CA GLY A 162 18.40 11.63 16.16
C GLY A 162 18.07 13.13 16.01
N PRO A 163 16.92 13.48 15.41
CA PRO A 163 16.54 14.87 15.17
C PRO A 163 16.39 15.72 16.43
N TYR A 164 16.09 15.08 17.57
CA TYR A 164 16.00 15.74 18.87
C TYR A 164 17.28 15.65 19.71
N ALA A 165 18.41 15.14 19.15
CA ALA A 165 19.64 14.93 19.92
C ALA A 165 20.19 16.23 20.54
N GLY A 166 20.26 17.32 19.77
CA GLY A 166 20.70 18.61 20.31
C GLY A 166 19.81 19.11 21.46
N ARG A 167 18.50 18.96 21.29
CA ARG A 167 17.49 19.34 22.30
C ARG A 167 17.56 18.45 23.55
N ALA A 168 17.75 17.16 23.38
CA ALA A 168 17.86 16.20 24.48
C ALA A 168 19.12 16.46 25.32
N THR A 169 20.25 16.79 24.70
CA THR A 169 21.49 17.15 25.42
C THR A 169 21.31 18.42 26.25
N GLU A 170 20.75 19.47 25.65
CA GLU A 170 20.50 20.75 26.34
C GLU A 170 19.56 20.56 27.55
N LEU A 171 18.43 19.88 27.35
CA LEU A 171 17.46 19.65 28.42
C LEU A 171 17.96 18.67 29.48
N GLN A 172 18.83 17.71 29.13
CA GLN A 172 19.47 16.81 30.09
C GLN A 172 20.38 17.58 31.05
N ASP A 173 21.21 18.50 30.54
CA ASP A 173 22.13 19.28 31.35
C ASP A 173 21.39 20.22 32.30
N LEU A 174 20.29 20.82 31.82
CA LEU A 174 19.42 21.66 32.64
C LEU A 174 18.69 20.85 33.72
N ALA A 175 18.14 19.68 33.36
CA ALA A 175 17.50 18.78 34.32
C ALA A 175 18.49 18.31 35.41
N ARG A 176 19.73 17.96 35.04
CA ARG A 176 20.78 17.58 36.02
C ARG A 176 21.16 18.71 36.98
N LYS A 177 21.05 19.97 36.55
CA LYS A 177 21.29 21.16 37.38
C LYS A 177 20.08 21.53 38.25
N GLY A 178 18.95 20.83 38.11
CA GLY A 178 17.72 21.13 38.85
C GLY A 178 17.05 22.44 38.43
N THR A 179 17.38 22.96 37.24
CA THR A 179 16.77 24.21 36.77
C THR A 179 15.35 23.93 36.25
N PRO A 180 14.37 24.80 36.49
CA PRO A 180 13.03 24.66 35.93
C PRO A 180 13.03 24.61 34.40
N TYR A 181 11.99 24.01 33.80
CA TYR A 181 11.86 23.92 32.34
C TYR A 181 11.84 25.32 31.70
N PRO A 182 12.62 25.59 30.64
CA PRO A 182 12.72 26.93 30.06
C PRO A 182 11.39 27.43 29.48
N ILE A 183 10.98 28.65 29.87
CA ILE A 183 9.71 29.26 29.48
C ILE A 183 9.63 29.54 27.96
N ASN A 184 10.78 29.81 27.32
CA ASN A 184 10.87 30.15 25.90
C ASN A 184 11.29 28.97 25.01
N MET A 185 11.21 27.74 25.52
CA MET A 185 11.54 26.57 24.70
C MET A 185 10.44 26.32 23.66
N PRO A 186 10.77 26.21 22.35
CA PRO A 186 9.77 25.88 21.34
C PRO A 186 9.11 24.54 21.66
N PRO A 187 7.82 24.34 21.34
CA PRO A 187 7.14 23.08 21.59
C PRO A 187 7.83 21.94 20.85
N LEU A 188 7.80 20.74 21.43
CA LEU A 188 8.31 19.55 20.76
C LEU A 188 7.45 19.27 19.52
N VAL A 189 8.01 19.51 18.33
CA VAL A 189 7.33 19.26 17.06
C VAL A 189 7.70 17.88 16.55
N TYR A 190 6.70 17.11 16.12
CA TYR A 190 6.95 15.86 15.42
C TYR A 190 7.49 16.17 14.01
N ASP A 191 8.78 15.89 13.79
CA ASP A 191 9.39 16.01 12.48
C ASP A 191 9.35 14.66 11.75
N ALA A 192 8.40 14.52 10.83
CA ALA A 192 8.25 13.34 9.99
C ALA A 192 9.39 13.18 8.97
N ALA A 193 10.15 14.25 8.67
CA ALA A 193 11.12 14.29 7.59
C ALA A 193 12.55 13.84 7.99
N SER A 194 12.90 13.85 9.27
CA SER A 194 14.28 13.67 9.76
C SER A 194 14.62 12.28 10.31
N THR A 195 13.79 11.28 10.07
CA THR A 195 13.85 9.97 10.78
C THR A 195 14.55 8.84 10.02
N ARG A 196 15.40 9.15 9.04
CA ARG A 196 16.34 8.16 8.46
C ARG A 196 17.75 8.36 8.98
N ALA A 197 17.93 8.19 10.29
CA ALA A 197 19.22 7.71 10.77
C ALA A 197 19.36 6.24 10.33
N PRO A 198 20.46 5.83 9.68
CA PRO A 198 20.64 4.44 9.27
C PRO A 198 20.74 3.57 10.52
N MET A 199 19.75 2.68 10.74
CA MET A 199 19.96 1.55 11.64
C MET A 199 21.16 0.76 11.12
N SER A 200 22.12 0.47 12.00
CA SER A 200 23.30 -0.33 11.67
C SER A 200 22.90 -1.72 11.17
N GLN A 201 23.55 -2.16 10.09
CA GLN A 201 23.25 -3.39 9.37
C GLN A 201 23.48 -4.69 10.17
N GLU A 202 24.04 -4.62 11.37
CA GLU A 202 24.36 -5.82 12.18
C GLU A 202 23.11 -6.55 12.72
N ASN A 203 22.02 -5.83 13.04
CA ASN A 203 20.86 -6.46 13.67
C ASN A 203 19.86 -7.10 12.69
N LEU A 204 20.03 -6.91 11.39
CA LEU A 204 19.19 -7.50 10.34
C LEU A 204 19.79 -8.78 9.71
N GLN A 205 21.09 -9.03 9.90
CA GLN A 205 21.78 -10.18 9.30
C GLN A 205 21.61 -11.51 10.05
N ASN A 206 21.05 -11.51 11.27
CA ASN A 206 20.95 -12.72 12.09
C ASN A 206 19.62 -13.49 12.00
N ILE A 207 18.63 -13.05 11.21
CA ILE A 207 17.29 -13.71 11.18
C ILE A 207 16.97 -14.42 9.86
N MET A 208 17.78 -14.30 8.81
CA MET A 208 17.52 -15.03 7.55
C MET A 208 18.81 -15.53 6.88
N LYS A 209 19.21 -16.76 7.20
CA LYS A 209 19.88 -17.64 6.22
C LYS A 209 18.92 -18.78 5.89
N PRO A 210 18.71 -19.04 4.59
CA PRO A 210 19.44 -20.16 3.99
C PRO A 210 20.20 -19.75 2.73
N ALA A 211 21.16 -20.62 2.40
CA ALA A 211 22.22 -20.47 1.43
C ALA A 211 21.81 -20.73 -0.04
N SER A 212 22.73 -20.35 -0.93
CA SER A 212 22.83 -20.58 -2.39
C SER A 212 21.94 -19.66 -3.25
N GLU A 213 22.43 -18.94 -4.27
CA GLU A 213 23.57 -19.18 -5.16
C GLU A 213 24.30 -17.88 -5.53
N LYS A 214 25.56 -18.02 -5.93
CA LYS A 214 26.42 -16.95 -6.41
C LYS A 214 25.89 -16.37 -7.72
N THR A 215 25.43 -15.12 -7.66
CA THR A 215 25.51 -14.20 -8.81
C THR A 215 26.16 -12.92 -8.34
N ASN A 216 27.32 -12.60 -8.94
CA ASN A 216 27.96 -11.31 -8.84
C ASN A 216 26.94 -10.20 -9.16
N MET A 217 26.56 -9.40 -8.18
CA MET A 217 26.17 -8.02 -8.42
C MET A 217 26.82 -7.15 -7.36
N GLY A 218 27.70 -6.27 -7.83
CA GLY A 218 28.28 -5.21 -7.02
C GLY A 218 27.21 -4.25 -6.51
N ALA A 219 27.64 -3.34 -5.64
CA ALA A 219 26.87 -2.18 -5.19
C ALA A 219 26.19 -1.49 -6.39
N GLY A 220 24.89 -1.72 -6.56
CA GLY A 220 24.09 -1.19 -7.65
C GLY A 220 22.65 -1.14 -7.19
N THR A 221 22.09 0.07 -7.14
CA THR A 221 20.65 0.28 -6.95
C THR A 221 19.88 -0.59 -7.95
N ASP A 222 18.98 -1.46 -7.47
CA ASP A 222 18.09 -2.25 -8.33
C ASP A 222 17.35 -1.30 -9.29
N ASN A 223 17.69 -1.39 -10.57
CA ASN A 223 17.23 -0.51 -11.64
C ASN A 223 16.14 -1.17 -12.51
N THR A 224 15.47 -2.19 -12.00
CA THR A 224 14.32 -2.80 -12.67
C THR A 224 13.15 -1.81 -12.77
N ILE A 225 12.29 -1.96 -13.78
CA ILE A 225 11.10 -1.11 -13.98
C ILE A 225 10.22 -1.10 -12.72
N THR A 226 10.02 -2.26 -12.12
CA THR A 226 9.24 -2.40 -10.87
C THR A 226 9.91 -1.69 -9.69
N SER A 227 11.23 -1.84 -9.51
CA SER A 227 11.98 -1.15 -8.46
C SER A 227 11.92 0.37 -8.61
N LEU A 228 12.17 0.89 -9.83
CA LEU A 228 12.07 2.30 -10.14
C LEU A 228 10.67 2.86 -9.88
N TYR A 229 9.63 2.15 -10.32
CA TYR A 229 8.24 2.57 -10.12
C TYR A 229 7.90 2.65 -8.64
N ASN A 230 8.27 1.63 -7.85
CA ASN A 230 8.08 1.62 -6.40
C ASN A 230 8.87 2.74 -5.70
N ARG A 231 10.08 3.02 -6.17
CA ARG A 231 10.93 4.11 -5.65
C ARG A 231 10.31 5.49 -5.93
N ALA A 232 9.80 5.72 -7.13
CA ALA A 232 9.10 6.96 -7.48
C ALA A 232 7.85 7.17 -6.62
N HIS A 233 7.06 6.12 -6.40
CA HIS A 233 5.91 6.14 -5.48
C HIS A 233 6.32 6.38 -4.02
N THR A 234 7.48 5.87 -3.61
CA THR A 234 8.03 6.18 -2.29
C THR A 234 8.36 7.66 -2.17
N PHE A 235 8.95 8.28 -3.20
CA PHE A 235 9.22 9.72 -3.22
C PHE A 235 7.94 10.57 -3.24
N LEU A 236 6.92 10.16 -4.01
CA LEU A 236 5.57 10.77 -3.97
C LEU A 236 5.00 10.79 -2.54
N ASN A 237 5.07 9.67 -1.83
CA ASN A 237 4.53 9.55 -0.47
C ASN A 237 5.33 10.37 0.56
N VAL A 238 6.62 10.59 0.31
CA VAL A 238 7.51 11.40 1.15
C VAL A 238 7.42 12.90 0.81
N GLY A 239 6.60 13.29 -0.18
CA GLY A 239 6.45 14.68 -0.62
C GLY A 239 7.59 15.18 -1.52
N LYS A 240 8.49 14.28 -1.91
CA LYS A 240 9.63 14.53 -2.82
C LYS A 240 9.18 14.43 -4.27
N PHE A 241 8.32 15.37 -4.67
CA PHE A 241 7.61 15.31 -5.94
C PHE A 241 8.54 15.51 -7.15
N GLU A 242 9.60 16.31 -7.01
CA GLU A 242 10.60 16.52 -8.07
C GLU A 242 11.43 15.26 -8.32
N GLU A 243 11.94 14.62 -7.26
CA GLU A 243 12.69 13.36 -7.39
C GLU A 243 11.79 12.23 -7.92
N ALA A 244 10.52 12.19 -7.51
CA ALA A 244 9.54 11.26 -8.07
C ALA A 244 9.31 11.50 -9.57
N ALA A 245 9.09 12.76 -9.98
CA ALA A 245 8.89 13.14 -11.37
C ALA A 245 10.08 12.75 -12.25
N ASN A 246 11.31 12.93 -11.76
CA ASN A 246 12.52 12.52 -12.48
C ASN A 246 12.57 11.01 -12.72
N ILE A 247 12.21 10.19 -11.72
CA ILE A 247 12.19 8.73 -11.90
C ILE A 247 11.06 8.30 -12.85
N PHE A 248 9.90 8.94 -12.80
CA PHE A 248 8.83 8.66 -13.77
C PHE A 248 9.24 9.05 -15.19
N LYS A 249 9.97 10.16 -15.36
CA LYS A 249 10.56 10.56 -16.64
C LYS A 249 11.54 9.49 -17.17
N ASP A 250 12.39 8.95 -16.31
CA ASP A 250 13.30 7.86 -16.67
C ASP A 250 12.54 6.57 -17.02
N LEU A 251 11.44 6.27 -16.33
CA LEU A 251 10.59 5.12 -16.61
C LEU A 251 9.91 5.22 -17.99
N MET A 252 9.48 6.41 -18.39
CA MET A 252 8.77 6.63 -19.66
C MET A 252 9.59 6.28 -20.90
N VAL A 253 10.93 6.26 -20.80
CA VAL A 253 11.83 5.93 -21.91
C VAL A 253 12.26 4.45 -21.90
N ARG A 254 11.84 3.67 -20.90
CA ARG A 254 12.19 2.25 -20.80
C ARG A 254 11.43 1.43 -21.85
N THR A 255 12.18 0.63 -22.59
CA THR A 255 11.66 -0.28 -23.63
C THR A 255 11.98 -1.75 -23.35
N ASP A 256 12.68 -2.03 -22.25
CA ASP A 256 13.18 -3.34 -21.84
C ASP A 256 12.21 -4.09 -20.89
N PHE A 257 10.92 -3.79 -20.96
CA PHE A 257 9.89 -4.51 -20.21
C PHE A 257 9.76 -5.96 -20.70
N LYS A 258 9.63 -6.90 -19.76
CA LYS A 258 9.52 -8.35 -20.05
C LYS A 258 8.09 -8.86 -20.03
N TYR A 259 7.22 -8.15 -19.31
CA TYR A 259 5.84 -8.54 -19.07
C TYR A 259 4.88 -7.38 -19.34
N ASP A 260 3.65 -7.69 -19.74
CA ASP A 260 2.60 -6.68 -19.95
C ASP A 260 2.33 -5.84 -18.69
N SER A 261 2.53 -6.41 -17.50
CA SER A 261 2.44 -5.67 -16.23
C SER A 261 3.48 -4.55 -16.14
N GLU A 262 4.70 -4.77 -16.60
CA GLU A 262 5.76 -3.75 -16.58
C GLU A 262 5.51 -2.67 -17.64
N LYS A 263 5.00 -3.07 -18.82
CA LYS A 263 4.56 -2.13 -19.85
C LYS A 263 3.47 -1.19 -19.32
N LYS A 264 2.48 -1.74 -18.59
CA LYS A 264 1.44 -0.92 -17.93
C LYS A 264 2.02 0.06 -16.90
N LEU A 265 3.06 -0.32 -16.16
CA LEU A 265 3.74 0.59 -15.23
C LEU A 265 4.45 1.74 -15.97
N VAL A 266 5.12 1.44 -17.08
CA VAL A 266 5.75 2.44 -17.94
C VAL A 266 4.72 3.39 -18.54
N ASP A 267 3.61 2.87 -19.06
CA ASP A 267 2.52 3.67 -19.60
C ASP A 267 1.91 4.58 -18.52
N ASN A 268 1.74 4.07 -17.29
CA ASN A 268 1.19 4.83 -16.16
C ASN A 268 2.17 5.86 -15.57
N ALA A 269 3.47 5.76 -15.85
CA ALA A 269 4.48 6.70 -15.33
C ALA A 269 4.17 8.15 -15.75
N LEU A 270 3.66 8.36 -16.97
CA LEU A 270 3.30 9.69 -17.47
C LEU A 270 2.13 10.30 -16.67
N PHE A 271 1.13 9.50 -16.31
CA PHE A 271 0.05 9.95 -15.42
C PHE A 271 0.58 10.33 -14.03
N GLN A 272 1.40 9.47 -13.43
CA GLN A 272 1.98 9.71 -12.10
C GLN A 272 2.89 10.94 -12.08
N MET A 273 3.62 11.22 -13.17
CA MET A 273 4.38 12.45 -13.34
C MET A 273 3.47 13.68 -13.35
N GLY A 274 2.30 13.61 -13.98
CA GLY A 274 1.28 14.67 -13.93
C GLY A 274 0.79 14.93 -12.50
N VAL A 275 0.60 13.86 -11.72
CA VAL A 275 0.25 13.95 -10.28
C VAL A 275 1.37 14.63 -9.49
N CYS A 276 2.64 14.32 -9.76
CA CYS A 276 3.77 15.02 -9.13
C CYS A 276 3.71 16.54 -9.38
N PHE A 277 3.51 16.95 -10.63
CA PHE A 277 3.44 18.38 -10.98
C PHE A 277 2.23 19.08 -10.36
N LEU A 278 1.09 18.40 -10.28
CA LEU A 278 -0.09 18.91 -9.58
C LEU A 278 0.21 19.16 -8.09
N LYS A 279 0.93 18.23 -7.43
CA LYS A 279 1.35 18.38 -6.03
C LYS A 279 2.39 19.48 -5.81
N LEU A 280 3.20 19.78 -6.83
CA LEU A 280 4.10 20.93 -6.86
C LEU A 280 3.40 22.27 -7.17
N ASN A 281 2.07 22.26 -7.32
CA ASN A 281 1.28 23.41 -7.73
C ASN A 281 1.69 24.00 -9.10
N ASN A 282 2.37 23.21 -9.93
CA ASN A 282 2.76 23.60 -11.28
C ASN A 282 1.64 23.18 -12.26
N LEU A 283 0.55 23.96 -12.24
CA LEU A 283 -0.70 23.64 -12.91
C LEU A 283 -0.56 23.51 -14.43
N ASP A 284 0.26 24.35 -15.07
CA ASP A 284 0.44 24.33 -16.52
C ASP A 284 1.15 23.05 -16.99
N THR A 285 2.25 22.68 -16.31
CA THR A 285 2.96 21.43 -16.64
C THR A 285 2.13 20.20 -16.32
N ALA A 286 1.38 20.20 -15.21
CA ALA A 286 0.47 19.12 -14.86
C ALA A 286 -0.61 18.94 -15.95
N SER A 287 -1.23 20.05 -16.39
CA SER A 287 -2.25 20.05 -17.43
C SER A 287 -1.74 19.52 -18.77
N ASN A 288 -0.55 19.96 -19.19
CA ASN A 288 0.11 19.46 -20.40
C ASN A 288 0.44 17.96 -20.28
N THR A 289 0.88 17.52 -19.10
CA THR A 289 1.26 16.13 -18.85
C THR A 289 0.05 15.18 -18.88
N PHE A 290 -1.06 15.55 -18.22
CA PHE A 290 -2.31 14.77 -18.28
C PHE A 290 -2.89 14.73 -19.70
N SER A 291 -2.85 15.85 -20.42
CA SER A 291 -3.29 15.91 -21.81
C SER A 291 -2.44 15.01 -22.72
N ALA A 292 -1.12 14.99 -22.50
CA ALA A 292 -0.21 14.08 -23.20
C ALA A 292 -0.49 12.62 -22.88
N TYR A 293 -0.80 12.28 -21.61
CA TYR A 293 -1.19 10.92 -21.22
C TYR A 293 -2.43 10.45 -21.98
N ILE A 294 -3.49 11.25 -21.99
CA ILE A 294 -4.76 10.89 -22.67
C ILE A 294 -4.53 10.71 -24.17
N LYS A 295 -3.70 11.57 -24.80
CA LYS A 295 -3.37 11.47 -26.22
C LYS A 295 -2.55 10.21 -26.55
N LYS A 296 -1.59 9.85 -25.69
CA LYS A 296 -0.68 8.72 -25.91
C LYS A 296 -1.30 7.38 -25.52
N HIS A 297 -2.20 7.38 -24.53
CA HIS A 297 -2.85 6.19 -23.99
C HIS A 297 -4.38 6.38 -23.89
N PRO A 298 -5.12 6.48 -25.03
CA PRO A 298 -6.56 6.76 -25.00
C PRO A 298 -7.42 5.70 -24.30
N SER A 299 -6.91 4.46 -24.22
CA SER A 299 -7.52 3.32 -23.51
C SER A 299 -6.78 2.96 -22.22
N GLY A 300 -5.93 3.87 -21.71
CA GLY A 300 -5.18 3.68 -20.47
C GLY A 300 -6.07 3.62 -19.23
N GLU A 301 -5.65 2.87 -18.22
CA GLU A 301 -6.40 2.68 -16.97
C GLU A 301 -6.64 4.01 -16.23
N SER A 302 -5.75 4.99 -16.38
CA SER A 302 -5.79 6.28 -15.66
C SER A 302 -6.37 7.43 -16.49
N VAL A 303 -7.03 7.16 -17.62
CA VAL A 303 -7.56 8.21 -18.52
C VAL A 303 -8.65 9.03 -17.85
N LYS A 304 -9.50 8.35 -17.09
CA LYS A 304 -10.62 8.96 -16.38
C LYS A 304 -10.12 9.87 -15.26
N GLU A 305 -9.14 9.41 -14.48
CA GLU A 305 -8.45 10.17 -13.43
C GLU A 305 -7.69 11.36 -14.01
N SER A 306 -7.03 11.19 -15.17
CA SER A 306 -6.34 12.29 -15.87
C SER A 306 -7.31 13.40 -16.28
N LEU A 307 -8.48 13.04 -16.81
CA LEU A 307 -9.52 14.00 -17.15
C LEU A 307 -10.10 14.69 -15.91
N PHE A 308 -10.22 13.96 -14.79
CA PHE A 308 -10.66 14.54 -13.53
C PHE A 308 -9.67 15.58 -13.01
N HIS A 309 -8.37 15.27 -13.00
CA HIS A 309 -7.34 16.23 -12.59
C HIS A 309 -7.26 17.43 -13.53
N LEU A 310 -7.46 17.25 -14.85
CA LEU A 310 -7.58 18.39 -15.77
C LEU A 310 -8.78 19.29 -15.44
N ALA A 311 -9.90 18.70 -15.00
CA ALA A 311 -11.07 19.46 -14.57
C ALA A 311 -10.78 20.24 -13.27
N GLU A 312 -10.12 19.62 -12.30
CA GLU A 312 -9.68 20.29 -11.06
C GLU A 312 -8.69 21.43 -11.33
N ILE A 313 -7.73 21.22 -12.24
CA ILE A 313 -6.79 22.28 -12.64
C ILE A 313 -7.55 23.45 -13.29
N ALA A 314 -8.48 23.17 -14.20
CA ALA A 314 -9.29 24.21 -14.84
C ALA A 314 -10.16 24.97 -13.82
N GLU A 315 -10.69 24.27 -12.82
CA GLU A 315 -11.44 24.89 -11.71
C GLU A 315 -10.54 25.81 -10.87
N GLN A 316 -9.32 25.36 -10.53
CA GLN A 316 -8.33 26.16 -9.79
C GLN A 316 -7.84 27.39 -10.58
N GLN A 317 -7.79 27.29 -11.92
CA GLN A 317 -7.44 28.40 -12.81
C GLN A 317 -8.61 29.38 -13.04
N GLY A 318 -9.81 29.08 -12.52
CA GLY A 318 -11.01 29.91 -12.67
C GLY A 318 -11.77 29.74 -13.98
N ASP A 319 -11.36 28.82 -14.85
CA ASP A 319 -12.06 28.48 -16.10
C ASP A 319 -13.22 27.52 -15.81
N ARG A 320 -14.30 28.07 -15.24
CA ARG A 320 -15.48 27.31 -14.83
C ARG A 320 -16.17 26.60 -15.99
N GLN A 321 -16.16 27.20 -17.19
CA GLN A 321 -16.75 26.59 -18.38
C GLN A 321 -16.00 25.33 -18.80
N ARG A 322 -14.66 25.40 -18.89
CA ARG A 322 -13.83 24.25 -19.22
C ARG A 322 -13.89 23.17 -18.15
N ALA A 323 -13.84 23.56 -16.87
CA ALA A 323 -13.97 22.63 -15.75
C ALA A 323 -15.30 21.86 -15.79
N GLY A 324 -16.43 22.55 -15.98
CA GLY A 324 -17.75 21.92 -16.09
C GLY A 324 -17.83 20.92 -17.24
N MET A 325 -17.30 21.27 -18.42
CA MET A 325 -17.23 20.35 -19.56
C MET A 325 -16.40 19.10 -19.27
N LEU A 326 -15.23 19.26 -18.63
CA LEU A 326 -14.34 18.14 -18.32
C LEU A 326 -14.95 17.23 -17.24
N PHE A 327 -15.53 17.77 -16.18
CA PHE A 327 -16.25 16.98 -15.17
C PHE A 327 -17.44 16.24 -15.78
N GLY A 328 -18.18 16.88 -16.69
CA GLY A 328 -19.26 16.23 -17.45
C GLY A 328 -18.76 15.03 -18.26
N LYS A 329 -17.60 15.15 -18.93
CA LYS A 329 -16.98 14.02 -19.64
C LYS A 329 -16.56 12.89 -18.70
N VAL A 330 -15.95 13.21 -17.55
CA VAL A 330 -15.56 12.20 -16.55
C VAL A 330 -16.76 11.43 -16.02
N ALA A 331 -17.89 12.11 -15.79
CA ALA A 331 -19.13 11.51 -15.32
C ALA A 331 -19.76 10.50 -16.29
N LEU A 332 -19.40 10.56 -17.57
CA LEU A 332 -19.88 9.68 -18.64
C LEU A 332 -18.89 8.56 -18.97
N LEU A 333 -17.65 8.60 -18.44
CA LEU A 333 -16.67 7.56 -18.68
C LEU A 333 -16.92 6.34 -17.77
N PRO A 334 -16.90 5.11 -18.33
CA PRO A 334 -16.97 3.90 -17.52
C PRO A 334 -15.82 3.83 -16.50
N PRO A 335 -16.05 3.30 -15.28
CA PRO A 335 -17.35 2.85 -14.75
C PRO A 335 -18.21 4.03 -14.26
N GLU A 336 -19.46 4.16 -14.72
CA GLU A 336 -20.29 5.35 -14.47
C GLU A 336 -20.83 5.52 -13.03
N ARG A 337 -20.69 4.49 -12.18
CA ARG A 337 -21.27 4.46 -10.82
C ARG A 337 -20.22 4.47 -9.70
N ASP A 338 -18.94 4.63 -10.05
CA ASP A 338 -17.85 4.75 -9.08
C ASP A 338 -17.87 6.10 -8.35
N SER A 339 -17.09 6.19 -7.27
CA SER A 339 -16.95 7.42 -6.48
C SER A 339 -16.49 8.61 -7.33
N LEU A 340 -15.60 8.38 -8.30
CA LEU A 340 -15.06 9.43 -9.16
C LEU A 340 -16.13 10.03 -10.09
N SER A 341 -16.98 9.20 -10.72
CA SER A 341 -18.09 9.70 -11.55
C SER A 341 -19.10 10.49 -10.73
N GLN A 342 -19.40 10.04 -9.51
CA GLN A 342 -20.33 10.73 -8.63
C GLN A 342 -19.80 12.12 -8.24
N LYS A 343 -18.53 12.21 -7.83
CA LYS A 343 -17.86 13.49 -7.55
C LYS A 343 -17.85 14.42 -8.76
N ALA A 344 -17.52 13.88 -9.94
CA ALA A 344 -17.52 14.65 -11.18
C ALA A 344 -18.92 15.19 -11.52
N ARG A 345 -19.99 14.40 -11.34
CA ARG A 345 -21.38 14.87 -11.55
C ARG A 345 -21.76 15.99 -10.60
N GLN A 346 -21.38 15.89 -9.34
CA GLN A 346 -21.65 16.93 -8.36
C GLN A 346 -20.93 18.24 -8.74
N LYS A 347 -19.63 18.17 -9.01
CA LYS A 347 -18.81 19.30 -9.45
C LYS A 347 -19.33 19.94 -10.75
N ALA A 348 -19.72 19.13 -11.74
CA ALA A 348 -20.29 19.62 -12.98
C ALA A 348 -21.59 20.42 -12.75
N LYS A 349 -22.45 19.99 -11.82
CA LYS A 349 -23.66 20.72 -11.45
C LYS A 349 -23.34 22.03 -10.75
N GLU A 350 -22.44 22.02 -9.77
CA GLU A 350 -22.01 23.22 -9.02
C GLU A 350 -21.40 24.30 -9.93
N LEU A 351 -20.76 23.89 -11.03
CA LEU A 351 -20.16 24.81 -12.00
C LEU A 351 -21.13 25.29 -13.09
N SER A 352 -22.32 24.69 -13.18
CA SER A 352 -23.38 25.07 -14.13
C SER A 352 -24.42 26.05 -13.55
N THR A 353 -24.43 26.19 -12.23
CA THR A 353 -25.11 27.26 -11.46
C THR A 353 -24.17 28.43 -11.24
#